data_AF-A0A527G3M2-F1
#
_entry.id   AF-A0A527G3M2-F1
#
_cell.length_a   1.000
_cell.length_b   1.000
_cell.length_c   1.000
_cell.angle_alpha   90.00
_cell.angle_beta   90.00
_cell.angle_gamma   90.00
#
_symmetry.space_group_name_H-M   'P 1'
#
loop_
_entity.id
_entity.type
_entity.pdbx_description
1 polymer ?
#
loop_
_entity_poly.entity_id
_entity_poly.type
_entity_poly.pdbx_seq_one_letter_code
_entity_poly.pdbx_strand_id
1 'polypeptide(L)'
;LSAYRAARRRSRTRGLVVASLSTLLCTQALAQEAATELNPINVEGQSDSPVGPDDGYIAKNTTTGSKTDTPLKEIPRSISVVTRKQLDDRQPGQLEDALSYLAGVTISPWGVDDRFDQC
;
A
#
# COMPACT_ATOMS: atom_id res chain seq x y z
N LEU A 1 -58.09 80.96 34.36
CA LEU A 1 -58.41 79.76 35.16
C LEU A 1 -58.91 78.71 34.18
N SER A 2 -58.09 77.71 33.84
CA SER A 2 -58.26 76.30 34.24
C SER A 2 -59.63 75.76 33.78
N ALA A 3 -59.79 74.74 32.92
CA ALA A 3 -59.20 73.39 32.95
C ALA A 3 -59.70 72.68 31.66
N TYR A 4 -58.87 71.92 30.92
CA TYR A 4 -58.71 70.45 31.03
C TYR A 4 -59.71 69.66 30.14
N ARG A 5 -59.31 69.29 28.91
CA ARG A 5 -58.75 67.97 28.49
C ARG A 5 -59.75 66.80 28.55
N ALA A 6 -59.98 66.16 27.40
CA ALA A 6 -59.98 64.70 27.25
C ALA A 6 -59.95 64.35 25.74
N ALA A 7 -58.78 64.07 25.17
CA ALA A 7 -58.13 62.75 25.13
C ALA A 7 -58.69 61.83 24.04
N ARG A 8 -58.13 61.97 22.83
CA ARG A 8 -58.33 61.05 21.70
C ARG A 8 -57.02 60.30 21.42
N ARG A 9 -57.15 59.00 21.12
CA ARG A 9 -56.20 58.08 20.44
C ARG A 9 -55.04 57.48 21.27
N ARG A 10 -55.34 56.37 21.95
CA ARG A 10 -54.40 55.25 22.18
C ARG A 10 -54.60 54.22 21.07
N SER A 11 -53.53 53.80 20.36
CA SER A 11 -53.35 52.42 19.81
C SER A 11 -52.33 52.29 18.66
N ARG A 12 -51.06 52.71 18.80
CA ARG A 12 -50.07 52.48 17.70
C ARG A 12 -48.70 51.90 18.08
N THR A 13 -48.38 51.71 19.36
CA THR A 13 -46.99 51.38 19.75
C THR A 13 -46.71 49.90 20.03
N ARG A 14 -47.67 48.99 19.83
CA ARG A 14 -47.49 47.55 20.12
C ARG A 14 -46.93 46.70 18.97
N GLY A 15 -46.92 47.20 17.73
CA GLY A 15 -46.49 46.42 16.57
C GLY A 15 -44.98 46.35 16.33
N LEU A 16 -44.22 47.30 16.88
CA LEU A 16 -42.79 47.48 16.53
C LEU A 16 -41.82 46.59 17.33
N VAL A 17 -42.26 46.01 18.45
CA VAL A 17 -41.40 45.19 19.34
C VAL A 17 -41.39 43.71 18.95
N VAL A 18 -42.41 43.22 18.22
CA VAL A 18 -42.49 41.80 17.83
C VAL A 18 -41.65 41.49 16.57
N ALA A 19 -41.42 42.49 15.72
CA ALA A 19 -40.67 42.31 14.47
C ALA A 19 -39.15 42.15 14.67
N SER A 20 -38.57 42.71 15.74
CA SER A 20 -37.14 42.60 16.03
C SER A 20 -36.73 41.27 16.69
N LEU A 21 -37.68 40.55 17.32
CA LEU A 21 -37.41 39.24 17.92
C LEU A 21 -37.38 38.13 16.86
N SER A 22 -38.09 38.31 15.74
CA SER A 22 -38.17 37.31 14.67
C SER A 22 -36.94 37.25 13.76
N THR A 23 -36.12 38.30 13.69
CA THR A 23 -34.90 38.30 12.88
C THR A 23 -33.70 37.67 13.60
N LEU A 24 -33.75 37.50 14.93
CA LEU A 24 -32.73 36.79 15.71
C LEU A 24 -32.83 35.25 15.62
N LEU A 25 -33.94 34.72 15.10
CA LEU A 25 -34.18 33.27 14.99
C LEU A 25 -33.75 32.68 13.63
N CYS A 26 -33.25 33.50 12.69
CA CYS A 26 -33.00 33.09 11.31
C CYS A 26 -31.50 32.84 10.96
N THR A 27 -30.58 32.95 11.92
CA THR A 27 -29.12 32.86 11.67
C THR A 27 -28.47 31.58 12.19
N GLN A 28 -29.10 30.42 11.99
CA GLN A 28 -28.44 29.13 12.20
C GLN A 28 -28.48 28.31 10.92
N ALA A 29 -27.71 28.75 9.93
CA ALA A 29 -27.33 27.90 8.80
C ALA A 29 -26.23 26.95 9.30
N LEU A 30 -26.62 25.76 9.76
CA LEU A 30 -25.69 24.67 10.04
C LEU A 30 -25.30 24.04 8.69
N ALA A 31 -24.33 24.64 8.02
CA ALA A 31 -23.66 24.11 6.83
C ALA A 31 -22.40 23.32 7.21
N GLN A 32 -22.44 22.53 8.29
CA GLN A 32 -21.33 21.67 8.68
C GLN A 32 -21.59 20.27 8.13
N GLU A 33 -21.11 20.00 6.92
CA GLU A 33 -20.96 18.63 6.44
C GLU A 33 -20.05 17.90 7.44
N ALA A 34 -20.55 16.83 8.06
CA ALA A 34 -19.76 16.00 8.97
C ALA A 34 -18.53 15.48 8.20
N ALA A 35 -17.34 15.64 8.77
CA ALA A 35 -16.10 15.24 8.12
C ALA A 35 -16.13 13.74 7.78
N THR A 36 -16.00 13.43 6.49
CA THR A 36 -15.93 12.05 6.00
C THR A 36 -14.57 11.47 6.35
N GLU A 37 -14.51 10.66 7.41
CA GLU A 37 -13.29 9.93 7.75
C GLU A 37 -13.09 8.77 6.77
N LEU A 38 -11.99 8.83 6.01
CA LEU A 38 -11.59 7.78 5.09
C LEU A 38 -10.67 6.80 5.81
N ASN A 39 -10.95 5.52 5.67
CA ASN A 39 -10.06 4.47 6.18
C ASN A 39 -8.71 4.52 5.46
N PRO A 40 -7.60 4.25 6.18
CA PRO A 40 -6.28 4.19 5.56
C PRO A 40 -6.21 3.05 4.55
N ILE A 41 -5.68 3.34 3.36
CA ILE A 41 -5.33 2.33 2.37
C ILE A 41 -3.88 1.94 2.62
N ASN A 42 -3.66 0.72 3.10
CA ASN A 42 -2.31 0.18 3.25
C ASN A 42 -1.87 -0.33 1.87
N VAL A 43 -0.86 0.33 1.29
CA VAL A 43 -0.20 -0.15 0.07
C VAL A 43 1.08 -0.85 0.49
N GLU A 44 1.02 -2.17 0.55
CA GLU A 44 2.21 -3.00 0.77
C GLU A 44 2.89 -3.22 -0.59
N GLY A 45 4.17 -2.85 -0.67
CA GLY A 45 4.99 -3.13 -1.85
C GLY A 45 5.36 -4.59 -1.87
N GLN A 46 4.87 -5.34 -2.86
CA GLN A 46 5.34 -6.69 -3.15
C GLN A 46 6.76 -6.59 -3.74
N SER A 47 7.79 -6.75 -2.93
CA SER A 47 9.18 -6.78 -3.40
C SER A 47 9.56 -8.20 -3.82
N ASP A 48 9.20 -8.60 -5.04
CA ASP A 48 9.83 -9.75 -5.69
C ASP A 48 11.26 -9.32 -6.08
N SER A 49 12.24 -9.59 -5.21
CA SER A 49 13.64 -9.22 -5.44
C SER A 49 14.31 -10.23 -6.39
N PRO A 50 15.11 -9.77 -7.38
CA PRO A 50 15.85 -10.66 -8.28
C PRO A 50 17.10 -11.28 -7.61
N VAL A 51 17.46 -10.80 -6.42
CA VAL A 51 18.55 -11.34 -5.59
C VAL A 51 17.93 -11.67 -4.24
N GLY A 52 17.99 -12.95 -3.86
CA GLY A 52 17.15 -13.56 -2.84
C GLY A 52 17.38 -13.10 -1.38
N PRO A 53 16.85 -13.86 -0.41
CA PRO A 53 16.18 -15.16 -0.58
C PRO A 53 14.75 -15.04 -1.14
N ASP A 54 14.43 -15.90 -2.10
CA ASP A 54 13.06 -16.06 -2.62
C ASP A 54 12.14 -16.72 -1.58
N ASP A 55 10.84 -16.40 -1.64
CA ASP A 55 9.82 -17.10 -0.86
C ASP A 55 9.48 -18.44 -1.52
N GLY A 56 10.17 -19.50 -1.10
CA GLY A 56 9.90 -20.86 -1.54
C GLY A 56 10.93 -21.43 -2.53
N TYR A 57 10.47 -22.36 -3.38
CA TYR A 57 11.29 -23.04 -4.39
C TYR A 57 11.26 -22.37 -5.77
N ILE A 58 10.36 -21.41 -5.98
CA ILE A 58 10.12 -20.79 -7.28
C ILE A 58 10.62 -19.35 -7.22
N ALA A 59 11.73 -19.08 -7.90
CA ALA A 59 12.17 -17.71 -8.18
C ALA A 59 11.30 -17.11 -9.29
N LYS A 60 11.00 -15.81 -9.20
CA LYS A 60 10.18 -15.10 -10.20
C LYS A 60 11.00 -14.14 -11.07
N ASN A 61 12.00 -13.52 -10.47
CA ASN A 61 12.81 -12.46 -11.06
C ASN A 61 14.29 -12.86 -11.02
N THR A 62 15.09 -12.35 -11.95
CA THR A 62 16.54 -12.52 -11.92
C THR A 62 17.22 -11.34 -12.61
N THR A 63 18.45 -11.04 -12.17
CA THR A 63 19.36 -10.14 -12.91
C THR A 63 20.23 -10.90 -13.93
N THR A 64 20.21 -12.24 -13.89
CA THR A 64 21.00 -13.06 -14.81
C THR A 64 20.40 -12.99 -16.22
N GLY A 65 21.23 -12.84 -17.24
CA GLY A 65 20.79 -12.76 -18.64
C GLY A 65 20.56 -11.33 -19.13
N SER A 66 19.81 -10.50 -18.39
CA SER A 66 19.52 -9.11 -18.76
C SER A 66 20.38 -8.07 -18.04
N LYS A 67 21.04 -8.44 -16.93
CA LYS A 67 21.74 -7.53 -15.99
C LYS A 67 20.82 -6.49 -15.32
N THR A 68 19.52 -6.62 -15.49
CA THR A 68 18.49 -5.78 -14.90
C THR A 68 17.50 -6.67 -14.18
N ASP A 69 16.74 -6.13 -13.23
CA ASP A 69 15.62 -6.88 -12.66
C ASP A 69 14.63 -7.25 -13.77
N THR A 70 14.53 -8.54 -14.10
CA THR A 70 13.70 -9.03 -15.19
C THR A 70 12.97 -10.31 -14.76
N PRO A 71 11.63 -10.38 -14.95
CA PRO A 71 10.89 -11.61 -14.73
C PRO A 71 11.41 -12.74 -15.61
N LEU A 72 11.51 -13.96 -15.07
CA LEU A 72 12.05 -15.12 -15.80
C LEU A 72 11.31 -15.39 -17.13
N LYS A 73 10.00 -15.10 -17.19
CA LYS A 73 9.18 -15.27 -18.40
C LYS A 73 9.55 -14.33 -19.55
N GLU A 74 10.22 -13.22 -19.26
CA GLU A 74 10.55 -12.16 -20.23
C GLU A 74 11.97 -12.28 -20.77
N ILE A 75 12.76 -13.22 -20.23
CA ILE A 75 14.13 -13.44 -20.64
C ILE A 75 14.15 -14.35 -21.87
N PRO A 76 14.82 -13.97 -22.98
CA PRO A 76 14.82 -14.73 -24.23
C PRO A 76 15.74 -15.96 -24.21
N ARG A 77 16.17 -16.43 -23.03
CA ARG A 77 17.16 -17.49 -22.83
C ARG A 77 16.72 -18.39 -21.68
N SER A 78 17.09 -19.67 -21.76
CA SER A 78 16.83 -20.63 -20.68
C SER A 78 17.68 -20.31 -19.45
N ILE A 79 17.01 -20.11 -18.32
CA ILE A 79 17.62 -19.90 -17.01
C ILE A 79 17.01 -20.90 -16.03
N SER A 80 17.85 -21.53 -15.22
CA SER A 80 17.43 -22.34 -14.08
C SER A 80 17.97 -21.71 -12.80
N VAL A 81 17.13 -21.58 -11.78
CA VAL A 81 17.48 -20.96 -10.50
C VAL A 81 17.40 -21.99 -9.39
N VAL A 82 18.44 -22.07 -8.57
CA VAL A 82 18.44 -22.84 -7.32
C VAL A 82 18.19 -21.87 -6.17
N THR A 83 17.05 -22.00 -5.50
CA THR A 83 16.64 -21.09 -4.43
C THR A 83 17.34 -21.41 -3.11
N ARG A 84 17.40 -20.42 -2.21
CA ARG A 84 17.98 -20.62 -0.87
C ARG A 84 17.26 -21.72 -0.09
N LYS A 85 15.92 -21.72 -0.12
CA LYS A 85 15.11 -22.76 0.54
C LYS A 85 15.45 -24.16 0.02
N GLN A 86 15.67 -24.31 -1.28
CA GLN A 86 16.04 -25.61 -1.88
C GLN A 86 17.42 -26.09 -1.42
N LEU A 87 18.37 -25.17 -1.20
CA LEU A 87 19.67 -25.51 -0.63
C LEU A 87 19.54 -25.92 0.84
N ASP A 88 18.76 -25.19 1.62
CA ASP A 88 18.57 -25.48 3.05
C ASP A 88 17.85 -26.82 3.28
N ASP A 89 16.87 -27.16 2.42
CA ASP A 89 16.11 -28.41 2.54
C ASP A 89 16.89 -29.64 2.03
N ARG A 90 17.84 -29.44 1.09
CA ARG A 90 18.62 -30.56 0.50
C ARG A 90 20.01 -30.73 1.11
N GLN A 91 20.53 -29.70 1.77
CA GLN A 91 21.84 -29.69 2.42
C GLN A 91 22.96 -30.30 1.55
N PRO A 92 23.14 -29.83 0.29
CA PRO A 92 24.20 -30.35 -0.56
C PRO A 92 25.57 -30.08 0.10
N GLY A 93 26.45 -31.07 0.05
CA GLY A 93 27.79 -30.95 0.63
C GLY A 93 28.71 -30.06 -0.20
N GLN A 94 28.59 -30.17 -1.52
CA GLN A 94 29.44 -29.52 -2.52
C GLN A 94 28.58 -28.73 -3.52
N LEU A 95 29.18 -27.77 -4.24
CA LEU A 95 28.47 -27.00 -5.27
C LEU A 95 27.88 -27.89 -6.38
N GLU A 96 28.59 -28.94 -6.77
CA GLU A 96 28.15 -29.88 -7.80
C GLU A 96 26.89 -30.66 -7.41
N ASP A 97 26.74 -31.03 -6.14
CA ASP A 97 25.52 -31.66 -5.63
C ASP A 97 24.31 -30.73 -5.74
N ALA A 98 24.49 -29.42 -5.56
CA ALA A 98 23.43 -28.44 -5.75
C ALA A 98 22.97 -28.36 -7.22
N LEU A 99 23.90 -28.52 -8.17
CA LEU A 99 23.64 -28.45 -9.61
C LEU A 99 23.09 -29.76 -10.20
N SER A 100 23.22 -30.88 -9.48
CA SER A 100 22.76 -32.22 -9.92
C SER A 100 21.29 -32.30 -10.33
N TYR A 101 20.47 -31.40 -9.80
CA TYR A 101 19.03 -31.36 -10.04
C TYR A 101 18.62 -30.39 -11.16
N LEU A 102 19.57 -29.75 -11.83
CA LEU A 102 19.28 -28.83 -12.94
C LEU A 102 19.22 -29.57 -14.28
N ALA A 103 18.18 -29.25 -15.06
CA ALA A 103 18.03 -29.82 -16.39
C ALA A 103 19.16 -29.34 -17.32
N GLY A 104 19.77 -30.29 -18.04
CA GLY A 104 20.83 -30.00 -19.01
C GLY A 104 22.21 -29.76 -18.41
N VAL A 105 22.38 -29.94 -17.09
CA VAL A 105 23.69 -29.88 -16.43
C VAL A 105 24.18 -31.31 -16.16
N THR A 106 25.31 -31.66 -16.77
CA THR A 106 26.02 -32.91 -16.46
C THR A 106 27.19 -32.59 -15.54
N ILE A 107 27.08 -33.03 -14.29
CA ILE A 107 28.10 -32.85 -13.25
C ILE A 107 29.13 -33.96 -13.29
N SER A 108 30.38 -33.58 -13.03
CA SER A 108 31.51 -34.45 -12.70
C SER A 108 31.55 -35.79 -13.46
N PRO A 109 31.79 -35.76 -14.80
CA PRO A 109 31.93 -36.98 -15.59
C PRO A 109 33.10 -37.87 -15.13
N TRP A 110 34.02 -37.33 -14.32
CA TRP A 110 35.22 -38.01 -13.82
C TRP A 110 35.28 -38.11 -12.28
N GLY A 111 34.20 -37.79 -11.56
CA GLY A 111 34.14 -37.80 -10.08
C GLY A 111 34.20 -36.40 -9.46
N VAL A 112 33.88 -36.33 -8.16
CA VAL A 112 33.77 -35.10 -7.35
C VAL A 112 35.10 -34.32 -7.30
N ASP A 113 35.05 -33.00 -7.47
CA ASP A 113 36.23 -32.12 -7.56
C ASP A 113 36.24 -31.05 -6.46
N ASP A 114 37.07 -31.25 -5.44
CA ASP A 114 37.19 -30.36 -4.27
C ASP A 114 37.74 -28.97 -4.59
N ARG A 115 38.25 -28.71 -5.80
CA ARG A 115 38.80 -27.39 -6.17
C ARG A 115 37.72 -26.30 -6.19
N PHE A 116 36.46 -26.66 -6.43
CA PHE A 116 35.36 -25.71 -6.52
C PHE A 116 34.76 -25.34 -5.16
N ASP A 117 35.08 -26.09 -4.11
CA ASP A 117 34.59 -25.85 -2.74
C ASP A 117 35.64 -25.20 -1.82
N GLN A 118 36.73 -24.69 -2.40
CA GLN A 118 37.73 -23.89 -1.67
C GLN A 118 37.17 -22.49 -1.36
N CYS A 119 36.45 -22.39 -0.25
CA CYS A 119 35.99 -21.13 0.36
C CYS A 119 36.95 -20.67 1.46
#